data_AF-A0A1N6DI70-F1
#
_entry.id   AF-A0A1N6DI70-F1
#
_cell.length_a   1.000
_cell.length_b   1.000
_cell.length_c   1.000
_cell.angle_alpha   90.00
_cell.angle_beta   90.00
_cell.angle_gamma   90.00
#
_symmetry.space_group_name_H-M   'P 1'
#
loop_
_entity.id
_entity.type
_entity.pdbx_description
1 polymer ?
#
loop_
_entity_poly.entity_id
_entity_poly.type
_entity_poly.pdbx_seq_one_letter_code
_entity_poly.pdbx_strand_id
1 'polypeptide(L)'
;MEAELKSKIEFALDTIRPYLEADGGNVRIVEVTDDMVLRIEMMGSCGSCPMSSMTLKAGVEDAIKRAIPEITKVEAINLTVA
;
A
#
# COMPACT_ATOMS: atom_id res chain seq x y z
N MET A 1 19.92 0.20 7.47
CA MET A 1 19.76 -0.59 6.23
C MET A 1 18.32 -0.50 5.71
N GLU A 2 17.61 0.61 5.94
CA GLU A 2 16.18 0.78 5.56
C GLU A 2 15.97 1.24 4.12
N ALA A 3 16.96 1.91 3.52
CA ALA A 3 16.83 2.51 2.20
C ALA A 3 16.56 1.47 1.10
N GLU A 4 17.18 0.30 1.19
CA GLU A 4 17.07 -0.73 0.15
C GLU A 4 15.66 -1.36 0.09
N LEU A 5 15.05 -1.60 1.26
CA LEU A 5 13.67 -2.08 1.34
C LEU A 5 12.70 -1.03 0.82
N LYS A 6 12.90 0.23 1.20
CA LYS A 6 12.05 1.35 0.77
C LYS A 6 12.09 1.52 -0.75
N SER A 7 13.27 1.41 -1.37
CA SER A 7 13.43 1.45 -2.83
C SER A 7 12.74 0.28 -3.54
N LYS A 8 12.83 -0.94 -3.00
CA LYS A 8 12.07 -2.10 -3.55
C LYS A 8 10.55 -1.84 -3.50
N ILE A 9 10.06 -1.34 -2.36
CA ILE A 9 8.64 -1.04 -2.16
C ILE A 9 8.20 0.05 -3.13
N GLU A 10 9.00 1.09 -3.29
CA GLU A 10 8.72 2.18 -4.23
C GLU A 10 8.64 1.67 -5.67
N PHE A 11 9.55 0.78 -6.08
CA PHE A 11 9.51 0.16 -7.40
C PHE A 11 8.27 -0.72 -7.61
N ALA A 12 7.92 -1.53 -6.61
CA ALA A 12 6.70 -2.33 -6.64
C ALA A 12 5.44 -1.45 -6.74
N LEU A 13 5.39 -0.37 -5.95
CA LEU A 13 4.30 0.59 -6.01
C LEU A 13 4.21 1.27 -7.38
N ASP A 14 5.34 1.62 -7.99
CA ASP A 14 5.36 2.28 -9.30
C ASP A 14 4.69 1.42 -10.39
N THR A 15 4.82 0.09 -10.29
CA THR A 15 4.14 -0.83 -11.22
C THR A 15 2.62 -0.86 -11.06
N ILE A 16 2.09 -0.59 -9.85
CA ILE A 16 0.64 -0.61 -9.57
C ILE A 16 0.01 0.78 -9.54
N ARG A 17 0.79 1.86 -9.39
CA ARG A 17 0.33 3.25 -9.48
C ARG A 17 -0.60 3.52 -10.66
N PRO A 18 -0.27 3.15 -11.91
CA PRO A 18 -1.17 3.41 -13.04
C PRO A 18 -2.53 2.70 -12.90
N TYR A 19 -2.56 1.51 -12.27
CA TYR A 19 -3.81 0.80 -11.99
C TYR A 19 -4.61 1.46 -10.87
N LEU A 20 -3.93 1.93 -9.81
CA LEU A 20 -4.57 2.66 -8.72
C LEU A 20 -5.15 3.99 -9.20
N GLU A 21 -4.40 4.73 -10.02
CA GLU A 21 -4.82 6.00 -10.61
C GLU A 21 -6.01 5.81 -11.58
N ALA A 22 -6.02 4.69 -12.33
CA ALA A 22 -7.16 4.33 -13.17
C ALA A 22 -8.45 4.07 -12.37
N ASP A 23 -8.31 3.56 -11.13
CA ASP A 23 -9.42 3.38 -10.19
C ASP A 23 -9.76 4.69 -9.43
N GLY A 24 -9.04 5.79 -9.71
CA GLY A 24 -9.20 7.08 -9.04
C GLY A 24 -8.60 7.14 -7.63
N GLY A 25 -7.73 6.19 -7.29
CA GLY A 25 -6.98 6.12 -6.05
C GLY A 25 -5.48 6.33 -6.25
N ASN A 26 -4.75 6.43 -5.15
CA ASN A 26 -3.29 6.42 -5.14
C ASN A 26 -2.81 5.91 -3.77
N VAL A 27 -1.53 5.57 -3.65
CA VAL A 27 -0.93 5.13 -2.39
C VAL A 27 0.45 5.75 -2.19
N ARG A 28 0.79 6.04 -0.94
CA ARG A 28 2.07 6.61 -0.55
C ARG A 28 2.70 5.80 0.57
N ILE A 29 4.01 5.55 0.48
CA ILE A 29 4.78 4.92 1.55
C ILE A 29 4.95 5.94 2.68
N VAL A 30 4.60 5.54 3.90
CA VAL A 30 4.86 6.33 5.11
C VAL A 30 6.15 5.83 5.74
N GLU A 31 6.15 4.58 6.21
CA GLU A 31 7.25 3.95 6.94
C GLU A 31 7.11 2.43 6.88
N VAL A 32 8.19 1.72 7.23
CA VAL A 32 8.18 0.28 7.46
C VAL A 32 8.62 0.05 8.90
N THR A 33 7.86 -0.73 9.67
CA THR A 33 8.21 -1.05 11.05
C THR A 33 9.21 -2.21 11.11
N ASP A 34 9.88 -2.37 12.26
CA ASP A 34 10.79 -3.50 12.52
C ASP A 34 10.10 -4.88 12.40
N ASP A 35 8.78 -4.94 12.64
CA ASP A 35 7.95 -6.14 12.41
C ASP A 35 7.66 -6.44 10.93
N MET A 36 8.36 -5.78 10.00
CA MET A 36 8.15 -5.88 8.56
C MET A 36 6.71 -5.51 8.15
N VAL A 37 6.12 -4.54 8.85
CA VAL A 37 4.81 -3.98 8.52
C VAL A 37 5.01 -2.71 7.70
N LEU A 38 4.55 -2.74 6.45
CA LEU A 38 4.58 -1.56 5.58
C LEU A 38 3.36 -0.69 5.89
N ARG A 39 3.63 0.54 6.35
CA ARG A 39 2.61 1.56 6.56
C ARG A 39 2.49 2.43 5.31
N ILE A 40 1.28 2.48 4.76
CA ILE A 40 0.95 3.29 3.60
C ILE A 40 -0.18 4.28 3.93
N GLU A 41 -0.28 5.31 3.13
CA GLU A 41 -1.38 6.26 3.12
C GLU A 41 -2.11 6.12 1.79
N MET A 42 -3.41 5.82 1.84
CA MET A 42 -4.24 5.66 0.63
C MET A 42 -4.80 7.02 0.23
N MET A 43 -4.35 7.58 -0.89
CA MET A 43 -4.86 8.86 -1.40
C MET A 43 -5.96 8.68 -2.45
N GLY A 44 -6.73 9.75 -2.72
CA GLY A 44 -7.77 9.77 -3.75
C GLY A 44 -9.14 9.25 -3.29
N SER A 45 -9.97 8.86 -4.26
CA SER A 45 -11.34 8.36 -4.04
C SER A 45 -11.39 7.07 -3.22
N CYS A 46 -10.24 6.42 -3.04
CA CYS A 46 -10.02 5.21 -2.25
C CYS A 46 -10.41 5.38 -0.76
N GLY A 47 -10.37 6.60 -0.22
CA GLY A 47 -10.75 6.89 1.18
C GLY A 47 -12.24 7.15 1.41
N SER A 48 -13.01 7.41 0.35
CA SER A 48 -14.39 7.92 0.46
C SER A 48 -15.48 6.85 0.42
N CYS A 49 -15.16 5.61 0.02
CA CYS A 49 -16.12 4.51 0.01
C CYS A 49 -15.62 3.35 0.90
N PRO A 50 -16.23 3.12 2.08
CA PRO A 50 -15.73 2.17 3.07
C PRO A 50 -15.74 0.71 2.60
N MET A 51 -16.56 0.38 1.60
CA MET A 51 -16.64 -0.98 1.06
C MET A 51 -15.53 -1.28 0.05
N SER A 52 -15.17 -0.30 -0.80
CA SER A 52 -14.13 -0.47 -1.82
C SER A 52 -12.71 -0.39 -1.25
N SER A 53 -12.53 0.38 -0.18
CA SER A 53 -11.22 0.59 0.45
C SER A 53 -10.62 -0.70 1.03
N MET A 54 -11.47 -1.63 1.50
CA MET A 54 -11.06 -2.93 2.04
C MET A 54 -10.56 -3.90 0.95
N THR A 55 -11.24 -3.98 -0.20
CA THR A 55 -10.81 -4.79 -1.36
C THR A 55 -9.60 -4.21 -2.05
N LEU A 56 -9.52 -2.89 -2.19
CA LEU A 56 -8.34 -2.21 -2.72
C LEU A 56 -7.11 -2.43 -1.83
N LYS A 57 -7.25 -2.28 -0.51
CA LYS A 57 -6.17 -2.59 0.44
C LYS A 57 -5.66 -4.03 0.25
N ALA A 58 -6.58 -5.00 0.12
CA ALA A 58 -6.20 -6.39 -0.09
C ALA A 58 -5.42 -6.59 -1.41
N GLY A 59 -5.83 -5.92 -2.49
CA GLY A 59 -5.11 -5.95 -3.77
C GLY A 59 -3.70 -5.36 -3.69
N VAL A 60 -3.55 -4.21 -3.01
CA VAL A 60 -2.24 -3.58 -2.79
C VAL A 60 -1.35 -4.45 -1.91
N GLU A 61 -1.90 -5.03 -0.83
CA GLU A 61 -1.16 -5.94 0.04
C GLU A 61 -0.67 -7.18 -0.72
N ASP A 62 -1.51 -7.78 -1.56
CA ASP A 62 -1.15 -8.96 -2.36
C ASP A 62 -0.06 -8.61 -3.39
N ALA A 63 -0.18 -7.47 -4.07
CA ALA A 63 0.83 -6.99 -5.02
C ALA A 63 2.19 -6.73 -4.34
N ILE A 64 2.18 -6.07 -3.18
CA ILE A 64 3.39 -5.82 -2.37
C ILE A 64 4.01 -7.15 -1.93
N LYS A 65 3.22 -8.08 -1.38
CA LYS A 65 3.71 -9.39 -0.91
C LYS A 65 4.29 -10.24 -2.05
N ARG A 66 3.73 -10.15 -3.26
CA ARG A 66 4.28 -10.81 -4.45
C ARG A 66 5.62 -10.23 -4.87
N ALA A 67 5.77 -8.90 -4.83
CA ALA A 67 7.02 -8.25 -5.17
C ALA A 67 8.08 -8.39 -4.06
N ILE A 68 7.64 -8.35 -2.80
CA ILE A 68 8.47 -8.28 -1.60
C ILE A 68 7.85 -9.18 -0.54
N PRO A 69 8.15 -10.49 -0.58
CA PRO A 69 7.64 -11.45 0.41
C PRO A 69 8.19 -11.21 1.82
N GLU A 70 9.19 -10.32 1.96
CA GLU A 70 9.72 -9.89 3.26
C GLU A 70 8.68 -9.10 4.08
N ILE A 71 7.74 -8.41 3.40
CA ILE A 71 6.67 -7.66 4.08
C ILE A 71 5.62 -8.62 4.62
N THR A 72 5.42 -8.60 5.93
CA THR A 72 4.45 -9.47 6.62
C THR A 72 3.03 -8.92 6.52
N LYS A 73 2.88 -7.60 6.62
CA LYS A 73 1.56 -6.94 6.67
C LYS A 73 1.61 -5.54 6.05
N VAL A 74 0.49 -5.10 5.48
CA VAL A 74 0.33 -3.72 5.00
C VAL A 74 -0.77 -3.02 5.81
N GLU A 75 -0.45 -1.87 6.38
CA GLU A 75 -1.38 -1.05 7.16
C GLU A 75 -1.59 0.32 6.53
N ALA A 76 -2.86 0.67 6.32
CA ALA A 76 -3.24 1.97 5.80
C ALA A 76 -3.56 2.91 6.97
N ILE A 77 -2.78 3.98 7.15
CA ILE A 77 -2.91 4.85 8.32
C ILE A 77 -4.14 5.76 8.29
N ASN A 78 -4.76 5.97 7.12
CA ASN A 78 -5.92 6.83 6.94
C ASN A 78 -7.23 6.05 6.69
N LEU A 79 -7.17 4.73 6.82
CA LEU A 79 -8.28 3.84 6.51
C LEU A 79 -8.87 3.33 7.82
N THR A 80 -9.66 4.19 8.46
CA THR A 80 -10.47 3.81 9.62
C THR A 80 -11.59 2.90 9.13
N VAL A 81 -11.45 1.61 9.38
CA VAL A 81 -12.54 0.65 9.27
C VAL A 81 -13.53 1.03 10.37
N ALA A 82 -14.61 1.71 10.00
CA ALA A 82 -15.75 1.97 10.87
C ALA A 82 -16.70 0.77 10.84
#